data_AF-A0A136L413-F1
#
_entry.id   AF-A0A136L413-F1
#
_cell.length_a   1.000
_cell.length_b   1.000
_cell.length_c   1.000
_cell.angle_alpha   90.00
_cell.angle_beta   90.00
_cell.angle_gamma   90.00
#
_symmetry.space_group_name_H-M   'P 1'
#
loop_
_entity.id
_entity.type
_entity.pdbx_description
1 polymer ?
#
loop_
_entity_poly.entity_id
_entity_poly.type
_entity_poly.pdbx_seq_one_letter_code
_entity_poly.pdbx_strand_id
1 'polypeptide(L)'
;MTTVDILRMLDELHALVVERPTTLVGKLTWGLNADEASMQIHKIRASLPNELKQASARVRESEKIAVSAKEDAHQVLESARKDAERIILDGRKEAEKIIEQAKLQQERMVSDHEILKIAKAQAEELRKAGEREATQIRRGADSYALDVLDQLETITGKLVAAIDKGKQEISRTSEASGTALPREKATLK
;
A
#
# COMPACT_ATOMS: atom_id res chain seq x y z
N MET A 1 -54.58 24.94 36.82
CA MET A 1 -54.97 26.01 37.75
C MET A 1 -54.69 27.33 37.04
N THR A 2 -55.74 28.00 36.60
CA THR A 2 -55.62 29.23 35.80
C THR A 2 -55.40 30.44 36.72
N THR A 3 -54.90 31.56 36.20
CA THR A 3 -54.74 32.83 36.94
C THR A 3 -56.01 33.23 37.68
N VAL A 4 -57.17 32.91 37.09
CA VAL A 4 -58.50 33.16 37.64
C VAL A 4 -58.75 32.33 38.90
N ASP A 5 -58.24 31.09 38.96
CA ASP A 5 -58.39 30.21 40.13
C ASP A 5 -57.60 30.73 41.34
N ILE A 6 -56.39 31.26 41.13
CA ILE A 6 -55.54 31.77 42.21
C ILE A 6 -56.13 33.05 42.81
N LEU A 7 -56.64 33.96 41.96
CA LEU A 7 -57.30 35.18 42.44
C LEU A 7 -58.60 34.87 43.20
N ARG A 8 -59.38 33.89 42.73
CA ARG A 8 -60.57 33.42 43.44
C ARG A 8 -60.22 32.80 44.79
N MET A 9 -59.18 31.97 44.88
CA MET A 9 -58.70 31.43 46.16
C MET A 9 -58.20 32.52 47.10
N LEU A 10 -57.63 33.60 46.57
CA LEU A 10 -57.20 34.75 47.36
C LEU A 10 -58.39 35.58 47.85
N ASP A 11 -59.44 35.73 47.04
CA ASP A 11 -60.70 36.36 47.44
C ASP A 11 -61.42 35.50 48.52
N GLU A 12 -61.43 34.18 48.37
CA GLU A 12 -61.94 33.24 49.39
C GLU A 12 -61.12 33.32 50.69
N LEU A 13 -59.79 33.44 50.60
CA LEU A 13 -58.92 33.64 51.75
C LEU A 13 -59.17 34.98 52.43
N HIS A 14 -59.38 36.06 51.66
CA HIS A 14 -59.75 37.37 52.19
C HIS A 14 -61.07 37.30 52.98
N ALA A 15 -62.09 36.66 52.40
CA ALA A 15 -63.39 36.48 53.05
C ALA A 15 -63.28 35.64 54.34
N LEU A 16 -62.48 34.57 54.34
CA LEU A 16 -62.29 33.72 55.53
C LEU A 16 -61.50 34.40 56.65
N VAL A 17 -60.55 35.28 56.31
CA VAL A 17 -59.69 35.96 57.30
C VAL A 17 -60.34 37.24 57.83
N VAL A 18 -61.10 37.95 57.01
CA VAL A 18 -61.64 39.28 57.33
C VAL A 18 -63.15 39.27 57.56
N GLU A 19 -63.94 38.59 56.72
CA GLU A 19 -65.41 38.64 56.77
C GLU A 19 -66.03 37.56 57.67
N ARG A 20 -65.42 36.37 57.72
CA ARG A 20 -65.89 35.23 58.52
C ARG A 20 -64.71 34.57 59.24
N PRO A 21 -64.06 35.27 60.20
CA PRO A 21 -62.99 34.66 60.98
C PRO A 21 -63.54 33.41 61.67
N THR A 22 -63.05 32.23 61.30
CA THR A 22 -63.48 30.97 61.88
C THR A 22 -63.09 30.95 63.36
N THR A 23 -64.00 31.37 64.23
CA THR A 23 -63.95 31.10 65.67
C THR A 23 -64.31 29.63 65.88
N LEU A 24 -63.36 28.74 65.56
CA LEU A 24 -63.46 27.36 65.99
C LEU A 24 -63.18 27.34 67.49
N VAL A 25 -64.26 27.21 68.25
CA VAL A 25 -64.30 26.91 69.69
C VAL A 25 -63.09 26.07 70.09
N GLY A 26 -62.10 26.70 70.75
CA GLY A 26 -61.00 26.01 71.42
C GLY A 26 -59.59 26.07 70.81
N LYS A 27 -59.33 26.67 69.63
CA LYS A 27 -57.94 26.85 69.13
C LYS A 27 -57.69 28.22 68.49
N LEU A 28 -57.27 29.16 69.34
CA LEU A 28 -56.22 30.16 69.14
C LEU A 28 -56.14 30.89 67.77
N THR A 29 -56.92 31.98 67.60
CA THR A 29 -56.47 33.15 66.81
C THR A 29 -55.93 34.22 67.76
N TRP A 30 -54.99 33.84 68.64
CA TRP A 30 -54.34 34.83 69.51
C TRP A 30 -53.30 35.58 68.68
N GLY A 31 -53.67 36.77 68.18
CA GLY A 31 -52.73 37.72 67.58
C GLY A 31 -52.83 37.96 66.08
N LEU A 32 -53.85 37.45 65.39
CA LEU A 32 -54.09 37.78 63.97
C LEU A 32 -54.80 39.13 63.87
N ASN A 33 -54.07 40.15 63.40
CA ASN A 33 -54.63 41.46 63.09
C ASN A 33 -55.28 41.41 61.70
N ALA A 34 -56.62 41.51 61.67
CA ALA A 34 -57.41 41.46 60.43
C ALA A 34 -57.01 42.55 59.43
N ASP A 35 -56.65 43.74 59.91
CA ASP A 35 -56.23 44.86 59.06
C ASP A 35 -54.89 44.57 58.40
N GLU A 36 -53.95 44.00 59.16
CA GLU A 36 -52.63 43.63 58.64
C GLU A 36 -52.72 42.48 57.64
N ALA A 37 -53.53 41.45 57.93
CA ALA A 37 -53.77 40.35 57.01
C ALA A 37 -54.45 40.83 55.71
N SER A 38 -55.44 41.72 55.82
CA SER A 38 -56.12 42.35 54.67
C SER A 38 -55.12 43.13 53.81
N MET A 39 -54.25 43.93 54.43
CA MET A 39 -53.21 44.69 53.72
C MET A 39 -52.24 43.76 52.96
N GLN A 40 -51.79 42.66 53.57
CA GLN A 40 -50.92 41.70 52.90
C GLN A 40 -51.63 41.01 51.74
N ILE A 41 -52.90 40.62 51.90
CA ILE A 41 -53.71 40.03 50.83
C ILE A 41 -53.90 41.02 49.67
N HIS A 42 -54.15 42.29 49.95
CA HIS A 42 -54.25 43.34 48.93
C HIS A 42 -52.92 43.53 48.17
N LYS A 43 -51.80 43.54 48.90
CA LYS A 43 -50.45 43.63 48.30
C LYS A 43 -50.16 42.44 47.39
N ILE A 44 -50.49 41.23 47.84
CA ILE A 44 -50.37 39.99 47.07
C ILE A 44 -51.26 40.07 45.82
N ARG A 45 -52.53 40.49 45.95
CA ARG A 45 -53.46 40.67 44.82
C ARG A 45 -52.93 41.65 43.77
N ALA A 46 -52.28 42.73 44.22
CA ALA A 46 -51.74 43.76 43.35
C ALA A 46 -50.48 43.29 42.58
N SER A 47 -49.60 42.52 43.21
CA SER A 47 -48.33 42.08 42.59
C SER A 47 -48.44 40.75 41.83
N LEU A 48 -49.29 39.82 42.27
CA LEU A 48 -49.41 38.47 41.70
C LEU A 48 -49.67 38.44 40.18
N PRO A 49 -50.57 39.25 39.59
CA PRO A 49 -50.82 39.20 38.15
C PRO A 49 -49.56 39.49 37.33
N ASN A 50 -48.74 40.42 37.79
CA ASN A 50 -47.50 40.79 37.11
C ASN A 50 -46.43 39.69 37.25
N GLU A 51 -46.28 39.13 38.46
CA GLU A 51 -45.37 38.01 38.71
C GLU A 51 -45.72 36.78 37.86
N LEU A 52 -47.01 36.43 37.80
CA LEU A 52 -47.46 35.29 36.99
C LEU A 52 -47.30 35.54 35.50
N LYS A 53 -47.56 36.77 35.02
CA LYS A 53 -47.29 37.16 33.63
C LYS A 53 -45.81 36.99 33.30
N GLN A 54 -44.92 37.47 34.17
CA GLN A 54 -43.48 37.30 33.99
C GLN A 54 -43.04 35.83 34.01
N ALA A 55 -43.56 35.03 34.95
CA ALA A 55 -43.27 33.60 35.02
C ALA A 55 -43.71 32.88 33.73
N SER A 56 -44.93 33.16 33.24
CA SER A 56 -45.43 32.58 31.99
C SER A 56 -44.61 33.02 30.78
N ALA A 57 -44.13 34.27 30.74
CA ALA A 57 -43.26 34.76 29.68
C ALA A 57 -41.90 34.05 29.69
N ARG A 58 -41.29 33.85 30.87
CA ARG A 58 -40.03 33.11 31.01
C ARG A 58 -40.19 31.64 30.62
N VAL A 59 -41.30 30.99 30.99
CA VAL A 59 -41.59 29.61 30.57
C VAL A 59 -41.69 29.52 29.05
N ARG A 60 -42.45 30.42 28.43
CA ARG A 60 -42.61 30.44 26.96
C ARG A 60 -41.29 30.71 26.24
N GLU A 61 -40.46 31.61 26.76
CA GLU A 61 -39.13 31.89 26.22
C GLU A 61 -38.21 30.68 26.36
N SER A 62 -38.21 30.03 27.53
CA SER A 62 -37.47 28.80 27.79
C SER A 62 -37.89 27.66 26.85
N GLU A 63 -39.20 27.48 26.64
CA GLU A 63 -39.74 26.51 25.68
C GLU A 63 -39.25 26.80 24.26
N LYS A 64 -39.27 28.07 23.83
CA LYS A 64 -38.78 28.48 22.52
C LYS A 64 -37.29 28.16 22.36
N ILE A 65 -36.47 28.48 23.36
CA ILE A 65 -35.03 28.17 23.35
C ILE A 65 -34.82 26.66 23.29
N ALA A 66 -35.57 25.89 24.08
CA ALA A 66 -35.45 24.44 24.10
C ALA A 66 -35.83 23.79 22.75
N VAL A 67 -36.84 24.32 22.06
CA VAL A 67 -37.21 23.87 20.71
C VAL A 67 -36.10 24.22 19.71
N SER A 68 -35.63 25.47 19.68
CA SER A 68 -34.54 25.88 18.78
C SER A 68 -33.27 25.05 19.01
N ALA A 69 -32.86 24.87 20.26
CA ALA A 69 -31.67 24.08 20.60
C ALA A 69 -31.80 22.62 20.16
N LYS A 70 -33.01 22.04 20.22
CA LYS A 70 -33.27 20.69 19.71
C LYS A 70 -33.18 20.62 18.19
N GLU A 71 -33.71 21.62 17.49
CA GLU A 71 -33.62 21.70 16.02
C GLU A 71 -32.16 21.87 15.57
N ASP A 72 -31.41 22.76 16.21
CA ASP A 72 -29.99 22.98 15.93
C ASP A 72 -29.16 21.71 16.18
N ALA A 73 -29.38 21.04 17.33
CA ALA A 73 -28.72 19.79 17.64
C ALA A 73 -29.03 18.70 16.62
N HIS A 74 -30.29 18.62 16.16
CA HIS A 74 -30.69 17.68 15.12
C HIS A 74 -29.97 17.98 13.80
N GLN A 75 -29.90 19.24 13.37
CA GLN A 75 -29.20 19.63 12.15
C GLN A 75 -27.70 19.31 12.19
N VAL A 76 -27.05 19.55 13.34
CA VAL A 76 -25.63 19.22 13.54
C VAL A 76 -25.41 17.71 13.47
N LEU A 77 -26.27 16.92 14.13
CA LEU A 77 -26.16 15.46 14.11
C LEU A 77 -26.36 14.89 12.69
N GLU A 78 -27.34 15.38 11.94
CA GLU A 78 -27.58 14.94 10.57
C GLU A 78 -26.42 15.32 9.64
N SER A 79 -25.87 16.54 9.80
CA SER A 79 -24.69 16.97 9.04
C SER A 79 -23.47 16.10 9.35
N ALA A 80 -23.21 15.83 10.64
CA ALA A 80 -22.12 14.98 11.08
C ALA A 80 -22.27 13.54 10.59
N ARG A 81 -23.49 12.99 10.58
CA ARG A 81 -23.78 11.66 10.02
C ARG A 81 -23.46 11.62 8.53
N LYS A 82 -23.94 12.60 7.77
CA LYS A 82 -23.69 12.69 6.32
C LYS A 82 -22.19 12.82 6.01
N ASP A 83 -21.45 13.62 6.78
CA ASP A 83 -20.01 13.75 6.61
C ASP A 83 -19.27 12.45 6.97
N ALA A 84 -19.67 11.76 8.04
CA ALA A 84 -19.11 10.47 8.41
C ALA A 84 -19.34 9.42 7.30
N GLU A 85 -20.56 9.35 6.76
CA GLU A 85 -20.88 8.46 5.63
C GLU A 85 -20.03 8.78 4.40
N ARG A 86 -19.86 10.07 4.07
CA ARG A 86 -19.00 10.50 2.96
C ARG A 86 -17.55 10.05 3.17
N ILE A 87 -16.99 10.28 4.35
CA ILE A 87 -15.61 9.88 4.69
C ILE A 87 -15.44 8.36 4.58
N ILE A 88 -16.40 7.59 5.07
CA ILE A 88 -16.36 6.12 4.99
C ILE A 88 -16.42 5.66 3.53
N LEU A 89 -17.30 6.25 2.72
CA LEU A 89 -17.42 5.92 1.30
C LEU A 89 -16.14 6.25 0.53
N ASP A 90 -15.60 7.46 0.73
CA ASP A 90 -14.37 7.91 0.09
C ASP A 90 -13.19 7.04 0.51
N GLY A 91 -13.09 6.71 1.80
CA GLY A 91 -12.06 5.81 2.34
C GLY A 91 -12.14 4.40 1.76
N ARG A 92 -13.35 3.85 1.60
CA ARG A 92 -13.55 2.54 0.95
C ARG A 92 -13.14 2.57 -0.51
N LYS A 93 -13.55 3.60 -1.25
CA LYS A 93 -13.19 3.76 -2.66
C LYS A 93 -11.67 3.88 -2.86
N GLU A 94 -10.99 4.61 -1.98
CA GLU A 94 -9.54 4.74 -2.06
C GLU A 94 -8.83 3.43 -1.69
N ALA A 95 -9.31 2.72 -0.67
CA ALA A 95 -8.80 1.39 -0.33
C ALA A 95 -8.96 0.40 -1.49
N GLU A 96 -10.10 0.41 -2.19
CA GLU A 96 -10.33 -0.42 -3.37
C GLU A 96 -9.32 -0.12 -4.48
N LYS A 97 -9.07 1.16 -4.79
CA LYS A 97 -8.05 1.55 -5.77
C LYS A 97 -6.65 1.07 -5.38
N ILE A 98 -6.27 1.22 -4.11
CA ILE A 98 -4.96 0.77 -3.62
C ILE A 98 -4.81 -0.74 -3.81
N ILE A 99 -5.85 -1.51 -3.47
CA ILE A 99 -5.85 -2.97 -3.65
C ILE A 99 -5.74 -3.33 -5.13
N GLU A 100 -6.48 -2.65 -6.01
CA GLU A 100 -6.42 -2.88 -7.45
C GLU A 100 -5.02 -2.57 -8.02
N GLN A 101 -4.45 -1.42 -7.65
CA GLN A 101 -3.09 -1.06 -8.06
C GLN A 101 -2.05 -2.05 -7.54
N ALA A 102 -2.17 -2.49 -6.29
CA ALA A 102 -1.27 -3.49 -5.70
C ALA A 102 -1.36 -4.83 -6.45
N LYS A 103 -2.56 -5.27 -6.84
CA LYS A 103 -2.75 -6.49 -7.66
C LYS A 103 -2.09 -6.36 -9.03
N LEU A 104 -2.31 -5.25 -9.72
CA LEU A 104 -1.69 -5.00 -11.03
C LEU A 104 -0.16 -4.97 -10.94
N GLN A 105 0.40 -4.36 -9.88
CA GLN A 105 1.84 -4.37 -9.63
C GLN A 105 2.36 -5.77 -9.32
N GLN A 106 1.63 -6.54 -8.49
CA GLN A 106 1.97 -7.93 -8.19
C GLN A 106 2.01 -8.78 -9.46
N GLU A 107 0.99 -8.69 -10.31
CA GLU A 107 0.93 -9.43 -11.58
C GLU A 107 2.12 -9.09 -12.49
N ARG A 108 2.48 -7.80 -12.60
CA ARG A 108 3.67 -7.36 -13.34
C ARG A 108 4.95 -7.94 -12.77
N MET A 109 5.16 -7.84 -11.45
CA MET A 109 6.36 -8.37 -10.80
C MET A 109 6.49 -9.89 -10.98
N VAL A 110 5.39 -10.63 -10.92
CA VAL A 110 5.39 -12.08 -11.16
C VAL A 110 5.77 -12.37 -12.61
N SER A 111 5.14 -11.68 -13.58
CA SER A 111 5.48 -11.83 -15.00
C SER A 111 6.96 -11.53 -15.27
N ASP A 112 7.47 -10.42 -14.75
CA ASP A 112 8.88 -10.04 -14.90
C ASP A 112 9.82 -11.09 -14.29
N HIS A 113 9.44 -11.66 -13.14
CA HIS A 113 10.21 -12.72 -12.50
C HIS A 113 10.23 -14.02 -13.33
N GLU A 114 9.09 -14.42 -13.91
CA GLU A 114 9.02 -15.59 -14.79
C GLU A 114 9.86 -15.41 -16.05
N ILE A 115 9.79 -14.23 -16.69
CA ILE A 115 10.63 -13.88 -17.84
C ILE A 115 12.11 -13.97 -17.46
N LEU A 116 12.50 -13.40 -16.32
CA LEU A 116 13.89 -13.43 -15.86
C LEU A 116 14.37 -14.86 -15.56
N LYS A 117 13.52 -15.71 -14.98
CA LYS A 117 13.81 -17.12 -14.74
C LYS A 117 14.03 -17.89 -16.04
N ILE A 118 13.14 -17.70 -17.04
CA ILE A 118 13.26 -18.34 -18.36
C ILE A 118 14.52 -17.86 -19.07
N ALA A 119 14.76 -16.55 -19.10
CA ALA A 119 15.94 -15.96 -19.73
C ALA A 119 17.24 -16.51 -19.09
N LYS A 120 17.28 -16.63 -17.76
CA LYS A 120 18.42 -17.22 -17.05
C LYS A 120 18.63 -18.70 -17.40
N ALA A 121 17.55 -19.48 -17.48
CA ALA A 121 17.63 -20.88 -17.87
C ALA A 121 18.13 -21.05 -19.32
N GLN A 122 17.61 -20.22 -20.25
CA GLN A 122 18.05 -20.22 -21.64
C GLN A 122 19.51 -19.80 -21.79
N ALA A 123 19.95 -18.76 -21.07
CA ALA A 123 21.34 -18.32 -21.07
C ALA A 123 22.29 -19.42 -20.58
N GLU A 124 21.90 -20.15 -19.53
CA GLU A 124 22.69 -21.25 -18.99
C GLU A 124 22.78 -22.44 -19.95
N GLU A 125 21.68 -22.78 -20.64
CA GLU A 125 21.71 -23.83 -21.67
C GLU A 125 22.54 -23.42 -22.89
N LEU A 126 22.45 -22.16 -23.34
CA LEU A 126 23.29 -21.64 -24.41
C LEU A 126 24.77 -21.67 -24.03
N ARG A 127 25.11 -21.30 -22.79
CA ARG A 127 26.47 -21.38 -22.24
C ARG A 127 26.99 -22.80 -22.29
N LYS A 128 26.23 -23.77 -21.78
CA LYS A 128 26.61 -25.20 -21.82
C LYS A 128 26.75 -25.73 -23.24
N ALA A 129 25.86 -25.34 -24.16
CA ALA A 129 25.94 -25.72 -25.56
C ALA A 129 27.24 -25.19 -26.19
N GLY A 130 27.55 -23.90 -25.98
CA GLY A 130 28.80 -23.30 -26.43
C GLY A 130 30.05 -23.96 -25.85
N GLU A 131 30.03 -24.36 -24.57
CA GLU A 131 31.15 -25.10 -23.97
C GLU A 131 31.36 -26.49 -24.60
N ARG A 132 30.26 -27.19 -24.90
CA ARG A 132 30.33 -28.49 -25.58
C ARG A 132 30.86 -28.34 -27.00
N GLU A 133 30.35 -27.36 -27.74
CA GLU A 133 30.79 -27.06 -29.11
C GLU A 133 32.27 -26.65 -29.13
N ALA A 134 32.69 -25.72 -28.25
CA ALA A 134 34.09 -25.33 -28.13
C ALA A 134 34.99 -26.53 -27.83
N THR A 135 34.55 -27.43 -26.95
CA THR A 135 35.30 -28.66 -26.65
C THR A 135 35.38 -29.60 -27.86
N GLN A 136 34.31 -29.72 -28.64
CA GLN A 136 34.29 -30.52 -29.87
C GLN A 136 35.20 -29.93 -30.94
N ILE A 137 35.13 -28.62 -31.17
CA ILE A 137 36.00 -27.91 -32.11
C ILE A 137 37.46 -28.11 -31.71
N ARG A 138 37.80 -27.97 -30.43
CA ARG A 138 39.17 -28.14 -29.96
C ARG A 138 39.68 -29.55 -30.22
N ARG A 139 38.88 -30.58 -29.90
CA ARG A 139 39.22 -31.98 -30.20
C ARG A 139 39.36 -32.24 -31.70
N GLY A 140 38.47 -31.66 -32.51
CA GLY A 140 38.54 -31.77 -33.97
C GLY A 140 39.80 -31.11 -34.55
N ALA A 141 40.18 -29.94 -34.02
CA ALA A 141 41.40 -29.25 -34.40
C ALA A 141 42.66 -30.03 -34.00
N ASP A 142 42.67 -30.61 -32.80
CA ASP A 142 43.77 -31.47 -32.33
C ASP A 142 43.93 -32.70 -33.24
N SER A 143 42.82 -33.36 -33.59
CA SER A 143 42.83 -34.50 -34.52
C SER A 143 43.33 -34.11 -35.90
N TYR A 144 42.84 -32.99 -36.44
CA TYR A 144 43.28 -32.48 -37.73
C TYR A 144 44.78 -32.12 -37.73
N ALA A 145 45.27 -31.52 -36.65
CA ALA A 145 46.69 -31.22 -36.50
C ALA A 145 47.55 -32.49 -36.52
N LEU A 146 47.10 -33.56 -35.85
CA LEU A 146 47.77 -34.86 -35.90
C LEU A 146 47.79 -35.44 -37.33
N ASP A 147 46.65 -35.44 -38.03
CA ASP A 147 46.58 -35.94 -39.41
C ASP A 147 47.54 -35.18 -40.36
N VAL A 148 47.64 -33.86 -40.21
CA VAL A 148 48.57 -33.03 -40.99
C VAL A 148 50.02 -33.36 -40.64
N LEU A 149 50.33 -33.59 -39.36
CA LEU A 149 51.67 -33.97 -38.91
C LEU A 149 52.07 -35.35 -39.46
N ASP A 150 51.17 -36.33 -39.46
CA ASP A 150 51.39 -37.67 -40.02
C ASP A 150 51.66 -37.61 -41.54
N GLN A 151 50.92 -36.75 -42.25
CA GLN A 151 51.16 -36.49 -43.67
C GLN A 151 52.54 -35.86 -43.91
N LEU A 152 52.93 -34.88 -43.07
CA LEU A 152 54.23 -34.23 -43.15
C LEU A 152 55.37 -35.20 -42.84
N GLU A 153 55.19 -36.08 -41.84
CA GLU A 153 56.13 -37.16 -41.51
C GLU A 153 56.33 -38.09 -42.71
N THR A 154 55.24 -38.53 -43.34
CA THR A 154 55.29 -39.39 -44.52
C THR A 154 56.04 -38.73 -45.68
N ILE A 155 55.79 -37.44 -45.94
CA ILE A 155 56.47 -36.68 -47.00
C ILE A 155 57.96 -36.55 -46.68
N THR A 156 58.30 -36.21 -45.44
CA THR A 156 59.68 -36.06 -44.98
C THR A 156 60.43 -37.40 -45.05
N GLY A 157 59.80 -38.51 -44.67
CA GLY A 157 60.36 -39.86 -44.81
C GLY A 157 60.66 -40.24 -46.26
N LYS A 158 59.77 -39.88 -47.20
CA LYS A 158 60.04 -40.06 -48.64
C LYS A 158 61.21 -39.20 -49.12
N LEU A 159 61.32 -37.96 -48.66
CA LEU A 159 62.44 -37.05 -48.96
C LEU A 159 63.76 -37.61 -48.45
N VAL A 160 63.82 -38.10 -47.21
CA VAL A 160 65.02 -38.74 -46.64
C VAL A 160 65.42 -39.96 -47.47
N ALA A 161 64.48 -40.83 -47.80
CA ALA A 161 64.75 -42.00 -48.63
C ALA A 161 65.27 -41.62 -50.04
N ALA A 162 64.76 -40.53 -50.62
CA ALA A 162 65.25 -40.01 -51.90
C ALA A 162 66.68 -39.44 -51.79
N ILE A 163 66.99 -38.72 -50.71
CA ILE A 163 68.35 -38.22 -50.43
C ILE A 163 69.32 -39.38 -50.26
N ASP A 164 68.97 -40.42 -49.50
CA ASP A 164 69.83 -41.59 -49.30
C ASP A 164 70.10 -42.35 -50.60
N LYS A 165 69.07 -42.52 -51.45
CA LYS A 165 69.25 -43.07 -52.80
C LYS A 165 70.20 -42.20 -53.62
N GLY A 166 70.02 -40.88 -53.60
CA GLY A 166 70.92 -39.93 -54.27
C GLY A 166 72.37 -40.03 -53.78
N LYS A 167 72.58 -40.15 -52.47
CA LYS A 167 73.92 -40.35 -51.86
C LYS A 167 74.54 -41.68 -52.27
N GLN A 168 73.77 -42.78 -52.26
CA GLN A 168 74.25 -44.10 -52.69
C GLN A 168 74.67 -44.09 -54.15
N GLU A 169 73.93 -43.42 -55.03
CA GLU A 169 74.26 -43.32 -56.45
C GLU A 169 75.56 -42.53 -56.67
N ILE A 170 75.76 -41.44 -55.93
CA ILE A 170 77.02 -40.67 -55.96
C ILE A 170 78.18 -41.49 -55.39
N SER A 171 77.97 -42.23 -54.29
CA SER A 171 79.00 -43.09 -53.70
C SER A 171 79.41 -44.22 -54.66
N ARG A 172 78.45 -44.87 -55.34
CA ARG A 172 78.73 -45.87 -56.39
C ARG A 172 79.47 -45.26 -57.58
N THR A 173 79.06 -44.07 -58.01
CA THR A 173 79.74 -43.34 -59.10
C THR A 173 81.16 -42.95 -58.70
N SER A 174 81.39 -42.62 -57.42
CA SER A 174 82.71 -42.35 -56.85
C SER A 174 83.58 -43.61 -56.74
N GLU A 175 83.01 -44.76 -56.38
CA GLU A 175 83.71 -46.06 -56.32
C GLU A 175 84.04 -46.63 -57.72
N ALA A 176 83.14 -46.44 -58.70
CA ALA A 176 83.37 -46.78 -60.10
C ALA A 176 84.44 -45.91 -60.75
N SER A 177 84.60 -44.67 -60.28
CA SER A 177 85.66 -43.75 -60.71
C SER A 177 87.01 -44.01 -59.99
N GLY A 178 87.02 -44.78 -58.90
CA GLY A 178 88.22 -45.14 -58.12
C GLY A 178 88.94 -46.42 -58.55
N THR A 179 88.37 -47.21 -59.47
CA THR A 179 88.89 -48.54 -59.86
C THR A 179 89.43 -48.63 -61.30
N ALA A 180 89.57 -47.51 -62.02
CA ALA A 180 90.15 -47.47 -63.37
C ALA A 180 91.55 -46.82 -63.42
N LEU A 181 92.56 -47.54 -62.93
CA LEU A 181 93.94 -47.47 -63.46
C LEU A 181 94.30 -48.92 -63.77
N PRO A 182 94.78 -49.28 -64.98
CA PRO A 182 96.16 -48.92 -65.33
C PRO A 182 96.55 -48.85 -66.83
N ARG A 183 97.69 -48.18 -67.06
CA ARG A 183 98.82 -48.57 -67.95
C ARG A 183 98.66 -48.58 -69.49
N GLU A 184 99.42 -47.64 -70.06
CA GLU A 184 100.60 -47.89 -70.91
C GLU A 184 100.42 -48.10 -72.44
N LYS A 185 101.29 -47.37 -73.15
CA LYS A 185 101.94 -47.61 -74.46
C LYS A 185 101.40 -46.86 -75.69
N ALA A 186 102.19 -45.84 -76.06
CA ALA A 186 102.90 -45.67 -77.34
C ALA A 186 102.14 -45.91 -78.66
N THR A 187 102.14 -44.93 -79.56
CA THR A 187 103.05 -44.91 -80.75
C THR A 187 102.78 -43.71 -81.69
N LEU A 188 103.85 -42.96 -81.96
CA LEU A 188 104.28 -42.28 -83.20
C LEU A 188 103.26 -42.01 -84.33
N LYS A 189 103.09 -40.72 -84.68
CA LYS A 189 103.75 -40.09 -85.86
C LYS A 189 103.65 -38.57 -85.79
#